data_AF-A0A133NG10-F1
#
_entry.id   AF-A0A133NG10-F1
#
_cell.length_a   1.000
_cell.length_b   1.000
_cell.length_c   1.000
_cell.angle_alpha   90.00
_cell.angle_beta   90.00
_cell.angle_gamma   90.00
#
_symmetry.space_group_name_H-M   'P 1'
#
loop_
_entity.id
_entity.type
_entity.pdbx_description
1 polymer ?
#
loop_
_entity_poly.entity_id
_entity_poly.type
_entity_poly.pdbx_seq_one_letter_code
_entity_poly.pdbx_strand_id
1 'polypeptide(L)'
;MKNKGFTLIEIVIAVAIVAVLSTLVTPQVRNQLAKGKDTKAIATLSSLRIASQMYQMEHTEKLIEPDDYDSDEKVKEAFQKLSEYLDPNAKKILKDAKIEIGGSKNSKDAGIQYGGELFFTFKNPDEKGKSDGIYLWFKLPENIGQFDSRGVEWKSY
;
A
#
# COMPACT_ATOMS: atom_id res chain seq x y z
N MET A 1 3.58 -56.77 -8.98
CA MET A 1 4.10 -55.65 -8.18
C MET A 1 3.03 -55.30 -7.14
N LYS A 2 3.34 -55.31 -5.84
CA LYS A 2 2.37 -54.93 -4.79
C LYS A 2 2.31 -53.41 -4.72
N ASN A 3 1.21 -52.81 -5.17
CA ASN A 3 0.96 -51.39 -4.98
C ASN A 3 0.72 -51.17 -3.48
N LYS A 4 1.69 -50.53 -2.80
CA LYS A 4 1.52 -50.08 -1.41
C LYS A 4 0.65 -48.83 -1.45
N GLY A 5 -0.60 -48.97 -1.01
CA GLY A 5 -1.49 -47.84 -0.77
C GLY A 5 -1.32 -47.31 0.65
N PHE A 6 -1.70 -46.04 0.86
CA PHE A 6 -1.82 -45.47 2.20
C PHE A 6 -2.99 -46.11 2.95
N THR A 7 -2.80 -46.32 4.25
CA THR A 7 -3.86 -46.74 5.15
C THR A 7 -4.75 -45.56 5.54
N LEU A 8 -6.00 -45.84 5.91
CA LEU A 8 -6.92 -44.81 6.38
C LEU A 8 -6.37 -44.06 7.61
N ILE A 9 -5.73 -44.79 8.53
CA ILE A 9 -5.19 -44.20 9.76
C ILE A 9 -4.02 -43.24 9.48
N GLU A 10 -3.17 -43.55 8.49
CA GLU A 10 -2.07 -42.65 8.09
C GLU A 10 -2.58 -41.31 7.55
N ILE A 11 -3.65 -41.34 6.74
CA ILE A 11 -4.26 -40.10 6.23
C ILE A 11 -4.92 -39.30 7.37
N VAL A 12 -5.61 -39.97 8.30
CA VAL A 12 -6.24 -39.30 9.45
C VAL A 12 -5.19 -38.60 10.33
N ILE A 13 -4.08 -39.27 10.64
CA ILE A 13 -2.99 -38.69 11.43
C ILE A 13 -2.33 -37.53 10.67
N ALA A 14 -2.07 -37.69 9.37
CA ALA A 14 -1.47 -36.63 8.56
C ALA A 14 -2.34 -35.36 8.52
N VAL A 15 -3.65 -35.51 8.31
CA VAL A 15 -4.58 -34.38 8.31
C VAL A 15 -4.66 -33.72 9.69
N ALA A 16 -4.65 -34.49 10.77
CA ALA A 16 -4.63 -33.96 12.13
C ALA A 16 -3.39 -33.11 12.42
N ILE A 17 -2.20 -33.56 11.98
CA ILE A 17 -0.95 -32.80 12.14
C ILE A 17 -1.01 -31.49 11.34
N VAL A 18 -1.43 -31.54 10.07
CA VAL A 18 -1.55 -30.35 9.22
C VAL A 18 -2.56 -29.35 9.80
N ALA A 19 -3.66 -29.82 10.37
CA ALA A 19 -4.65 -28.96 11.02
C ALA A 19 -4.05 -28.17 12.19
N VAL A 20 -3.30 -28.85 13.07
CA VAL A 20 -2.64 -28.18 14.21
C VAL A 20 -1.59 -27.18 13.72
N LEU A 21 -0.71 -27.57 12.79
CA LEU A 21 0.33 -26.70 12.26
C LEU A 21 -0.23 -25.45 11.56
N SER A 22 -1.36 -25.60 10.85
CA SER A 22 -2.00 -24.48 10.14
C SER A 22 -2.42 -23.36 11.09
N THR A 23 -2.89 -23.69 12.30
CA THR A 23 -3.29 -22.68 13.30
C THR A 23 -2.12 -21.82 13.77
N LEU A 24 -0.93 -22.40 13.92
CA LEU A 24 0.27 -21.71 14.40
C LEU A 24 0.87 -20.78 13.34
N VAL A 25 0.84 -21.21 12.07
CA VAL A 25 1.51 -20.51 10.97
C VAL A 25 0.68 -19.34 10.43
N THR A 26 -0.66 -19.43 10.51
CA THR A 26 -1.59 -18.42 9.97
C THR A 26 -1.27 -16.96 10.39
N PRO A 27 -1.10 -16.62 11.69
CA PRO A 27 -0.82 -15.23 12.08
C PRO A 27 0.53 -14.72 11.53
N GLN A 28 1.54 -15.60 11.44
CA GLN A 28 2.85 -15.24 10.89
C GLN A 28 2.75 -14.95 9.39
N VAL A 29 2.05 -15.80 8.63
CA VAL A 29 1.81 -15.58 7.19
C VAL A 29 1.04 -14.29 6.96
N ARG A 30 -0.01 -14.04 7.76
CA ARG A 30 -0.81 -12.80 7.67
C ARG A 30 0.06 -11.55 7.88
N ASN A 31 0.99 -11.57 8.83
CA ASN A 31 1.94 -10.49 9.04
C ASN A 31 2.89 -10.27 7.86
N GLN A 32 3.41 -11.33 7.25
CA GLN A 32 4.31 -11.19 6.11
C GLN A 32 3.58 -10.69 4.86
N LEU A 33 2.35 -11.17 4.63
CA LEU A 33 1.50 -10.65 3.57
C LEU A 33 1.18 -9.16 3.80
N ALA A 34 0.94 -8.75 5.05
CA ALA A 34 0.70 -7.36 5.37
C ALA A 34 1.92 -6.48 5.02
N LYS A 35 3.12 -6.85 5.47
CA LYS A 35 4.36 -6.15 5.12
C LYS A 35 4.62 -6.10 3.62
N GLY A 36 4.27 -7.17 2.89
CA GLY A 36 4.38 -7.21 1.43
C GLY A 36 3.46 -6.21 0.75
N LYS A 37 2.20 -6.10 1.20
CA LYS A 37 1.26 -5.07 0.70
C LYS A 37 1.73 -3.65 1.03
N ASP A 38 2.21 -3.41 2.25
CA ASP A 38 2.75 -2.08 2.64
C ASP A 38 3.97 -1.69 1.78
N THR A 39 4.87 -2.65 1.52
CA THR A 39 6.03 -2.44 0.65
C THR A 39 5.61 -2.09 -0.78
N LYS A 40 4.58 -2.76 -1.30
CA LYS A 40 4.00 -2.43 -2.61
C LYS A 40 3.42 -1.01 -2.62
N ALA A 41 2.75 -0.60 -1.53
CA ALA A 41 2.21 0.75 -1.40
C ALA A 41 3.32 1.81 -1.47
N ILE A 42 4.38 1.61 -0.69
CA ILE A 42 5.55 2.52 -0.66
C ILE A 42 6.27 2.55 -2.02
N ALA A 43 6.48 1.40 -2.66
CA ALA A 43 7.10 1.36 -3.98
C ALA A 43 6.26 2.12 -5.02
N THR A 44 4.93 2.00 -4.95
CA THR A 44 4.02 2.73 -5.85
C THR A 44 4.10 4.24 -5.60
N LEU A 45 4.14 4.68 -4.35
CA LEU A 45 4.35 6.10 -4.02
C LEU A 45 5.67 6.63 -4.60
N SER A 46 6.77 5.88 -4.47
CA SER A 46 8.06 6.24 -5.06
C SER A 46 8.00 6.35 -6.58
N SER A 47 7.36 5.40 -7.27
CA SER A 47 7.15 5.48 -8.72
C SER A 47 6.35 6.72 -9.12
N LEU A 48 5.30 7.07 -8.35
CA LEU A 48 4.50 8.27 -8.61
C LEU A 48 5.31 9.55 -8.44
N ARG A 49 6.19 9.62 -7.43
CA ARG A 49 7.07 10.76 -7.23
C ARG A 49 8.04 10.95 -8.39
N ILE A 50 8.63 9.85 -8.88
CA ILE A 50 9.52 9.89 -10.04
C ILE A 50 8.74 10.38 -11.27
N ALA A 51 7.54 9.84 -11.52
CA ALA A 51 6.68 10.27 -12.62
C ALA A 51 6.31 11.76 -12.52
N SER A 52 5.98 12.24 -11.31
CA SER A 52 5.68 13.65 -11.05
C SER A 52 6.88 14.55 -11.33
N GLN A 53 8.07 14.14 -10.91
CA GLN A 53 9.31 14.87 -11.21
C GLN A 53 9.61 14.90 -12.71
N MET A 54 9.45 13.77 -13.41
CA MET A 54 9.64 13.72 -14.87
C MET A 54 8.66 14.63 -15.60
N TYR A 55 7.38 14.63 -15.21
CA TYR A 55 6.36 15.52 -15.77
C TYR A 55 6.79 16.99 -15.66
N GLN A 56 7.24 17.41 -14.47
CA GLN A 56 7.68 18.78 -14.20
C GLN A 56 9.00 19.16 -14.90
N MET A 57 9.81 18.20 -15.33
CA MET A 57 11.01 18.48 -16.15
C MET A 57 10.63 18.77 -17.61
N GLU A 58 9.54 18.17 -18.10
CA GLU A 58 9.07 18.34 -19.48
C GLU A 58 8.04 19.47 -19.61
N HIS A 59 7.31 19.77 -18.54
CA HIS A 59 6.24 20.75 -18.52
C HIS A 59 6.54 21.87 -17.52
N THR A 60 6.39 23.12 -17.97
CA THR A 60 6.53 24.32 -17.13
C THR A 60 5.31 24.53 -16.21
N GLU A 61 4.16 23.96 -16.57
CA GLU A 61 2.93 24.05 -15.80
C GLU A 61 2.95 23.09 -14.62
N LYS A 62 2.32 23.51 -13.51
CA LYS A 62 2.18 22.63 -12.35
C LYS A 62 1.20 21.50 -12.67
N LEU A 63 1.53 20.31 -12.17
CA LEU A 63 0.65 19.16 -12.26
C LEU A 63 -0.73 19.40 -11.60
N ILE A 64 -0.75 20.09 -10.47
CA ILE A 64 -1.96 20.47 -9.72
C ILE A 64 -1.70 21.77 -8.94
N GLU A 65 -2.72 22.64 -8.82
CA GLU A 65 -2.60 23.86 -8.03
C GLU A 65 -2.81 23.59 -6.53
N PRO A 66 -2.18 24.36 -5.63
CA PRO A 66 -2.29 24.16 -4.18
C PRO A 66 -3.72 24.14 -3.63
N ASP A 67 -4.60 24.95 -4.21
CA ASP A 67 -6.01 25.05 -3.79
C ASP A 67 -6.81 23.78 -4.16
N ASP A 68 -6.30 22.97 -5.09
CA ASP A 68 -6.99 21.78 -5.63
C ASP A 68 -6.54 20.47 -4.97
N TYR A 69 -5.59 20.48 -4.03
CA TYR A 69 -5.04 19.24 -3.44
C TYR A 69 -6.06 18.39 -2.69
N ASP A 70 -7.13 19.00 -2.20
CA ASP A 70 -8.21 18.32 -1.47
C ASP A 70 -9.37 17.90 -2.41
N SER A 71 -9.31 18.24 -3.70
CA SER A 71 -10.31 17.85 -4.71
C SER A 71 -9.96 16.49 -5.33
N ASP A 72 -10.74 15.46 -5.00
CA ASP A 72 -10.56 14.10 -5.53
C ASP A 72 -10.58 14.04 -7.07
N GLU A 73 -11.37 14.90 -7.72
CA GLU A 73 -11.44 14.97 -9.18
C GLU A 73 -10.13 15.52 -9.79
N LYS A 74 -9.60 16.59 -9.22
CA LYS A 74 -8.35 17.22 -9.68
C LYS A 74 -7.13 16.34 -9.40
N VAL A 75 -7.12 15.67 -8.27
CA VAL A 75 -6.10 14.68 -7.92
C VAL A 75 -6.13 13.51 -8.92
N LYS A 76 -7.30 13.01 -9.31
CA LYS A 76 -7.41 11.98 -10.37
C LYS A 76 -6.94 12.48 -11.74
N GLU A 77 -7.26 13.72 -12.11
CA GLU A 77 -6.78 14.34 -13.35
C GLU A 77 -5.24 14.41 -13.37
N ALA A 78 -4.62 14.82 -12.26
CA ALA A 78 -3.17 14.82 -12.10
C ALA A 78 -2.58 13.40 -12.26
N PHE A 79 -3.18 12.39 -11.63
CA PHE A 79 -2.74 10.99 -11.81
C PHE A 79 -2.90 10.48 -13.24
N GLN A 80 -3.91 10.94 -13.96
CA GLN A 80 -4.08 10.60 -15.37
C GLN A 80 -2.94 11.17 -16.22
N LYS A 81 -2.52 12.42 -15.98
CA LYS A 81 -1.34 13.01 -16.64
C LYS A 81 -0.07 12.23 -16.33
N LEU A 82 0.11 11.79 -15.07
CA LEU A 82 1.25 10.97 -14.69
C LEU A 82 1.22 9.56 -15.28
N SER A 83 0.07 9.08 -15.72
CA SER A 83 -0.04 7.73 -16.28
C SER A 83 0.90 7.52 -17.46
N GLU A 84 1.17 8.53 -18.29
CA GLU A 84 2.06 8.42 -19.44
C GLU A 84 3.51 8.08 -19.06
N TYR A 85 3.93 8.51 -17.87
CA TYR A 85 5.26 8.33 -17.31
C TYR A 85 5.40 7.06 -16.46
N LEU A 86 4.30 6.32 -16.29
CA LEU A 86 4.22 5.17 -15.39
C LEU A 86 4.17 3.87 -16.17
N ASP A 87 4.85 2.86 -15.62
CA ASP A 87 4.86 1.52 -16.18
C ASP A 87 3.42 0.97 -16.33
N PRO A 88 3.13 0.11 -17.33
CA PRO A 88 1.81 -0.49 -17.52
C PRO A 88 1.24 -1.18 -16.27
N ASN A 89 2.11 -1.69 -15.40
CA ASN A 89 1.74 -2.29 -14.12
C ASN A 89 1.30 -1.26 -13.08
N ALA A 90 1.90 -0.06 -13.07
CA ALA A 90 1.51 1.05 -12.22
C ALA A 90 0.18 1.67 -12.68
N LYS A 91 -0.05 1.79 -14.00
CA LYS A 91 -1.32 2.30 -14.58
C LYS A 91 -2.58 1.62 -14.03
N LYS A 92 -2.54 0.30 -13.81
CA LYS A 92 -3.69 -0.46 -13.26
C LYS A 92 -3.99 -0.14 -11.79
N ILE A 93 -2.98 0.29 -11.03
CA ILE A 93 -3.10 0.58 -9.60
C ILE A 93 -3.67 1.99 -9.37
N LEU A 94 -3.60 2.87 -10.38
CA LEU A 94 -3.82 4.31 -10.21
C LEU A 94 -5.19 4.80 -10.61
N LYS A 95 -6.06 3.93 -11.13
CA LYS A 95 -7.38 4.32 -11.63
C LYS A 95 -8.24 5.03 -10.57
N ASP A 96 -8.03 4.71 -9.31
CA ASP A 96 -8.81 5.21 -8.18
C ASP A 96 -8.01 6.09 -7.21
N ALA A 97 -6.75 6.44 -7.54
CA ALA A 97 -5.85 7.22 -6.65
C ALA A 97 -5.73 6.67 -5.21
N LYS A 98 -5.94 5.36 -5.06
CA LYS A 98 -5.90 4.66 -3.78
C LYS A 98 -5.11 3.36 -3.90
N ILE A 99 -4.57 2.91 -2.77
CA ILE A 99 -3.79 1.68 -2.71
C ILE A 99 -4.14 0.87 -1.47
N GLU A 100 -4.33 -0.43 -1.65
CA GLU A 100 -4.50 -1.36 -0.54
C GLU A 100 -3.20 -1.49 0.26
N ILE A 101 -3.33 -1.44 1.58
CA ILE A 101 -2.26 -1.74 2.52
C ILE A 101 -2.50 -3.08 3.23
N GLY A 102 -1.43 -3.61 3.79
CA GLY A 102 -1.44 -4.84 4.56
C GLY A 102 -2.04 -4.68 5.94
N GLY A 103 -1.80 -3.52 6.55
CA GLY A 103 -2.41 -3.11 7.79
C GLY A 103 -1.78 -1.85 8.34
N SER A 104 -2.40 -1.33 9.40
CA SER A 104 -1.91 -0.15 10.11
C SER A 104 -1.91 -0.38 11.61
N LYS A 105 -1.17 0.47 12.33
CA LYS A 105 -1.15 0.49 13.79
C LYS A 105 -1.46 1.90 14.30
N ASN A 106 -2.21 1.97 15.39
CA ASN A 106 -2.53 3.24 16.06
C ASN A 106 -1.34 3.82 16.84
N SER A 107 -0.39 2.96 17.24
CA SER A 107 0.87 3.32 17.89
C SER A 107 1.94 2.29 17.48
N LYS A 108 3.22 2.65 17.62
CA LYS A 108 4.37 1.82 17.24
C LYS A 108 4.28 0.37 17.75
N ASP A 109 3.83 0.21 18.99
CA ASP A 109 3.75 -1.09 19.69
C ASP A 109 2.34 -1.70 19.70
N ALA A 110 1.36 -1.05 19.06
CA ALA A 110 0.00 -1.57 18.98
C ALA A 110 -0.09 -2.80 18.05
N GLY A 111 -1.13 -3.60 18.27
CA GLY A 111 -1.51 -4.68 17.35
C GLY A 111 -1.82 -4.14 15.95
N ILE A 112 -1.61 -4.97 14.92
CA ILE A 112 -1.85 -4.61 13.54
C ILE A 112 -3.35 -4.73 13.24
N GLN A 113 -3.97 -3.62 12.83
CA GLN A 113 -5.26 -3.62 12.16
C GLN A 113 -5.02 -3.97 10.69
N TYR A 114 -5.31 -5.22 10.32
CA TYR A 114 -5.05 -5.69 8.95
C TYR A 114 -6.01 -5.11 7.93
N GLY A 115 -5.49 -4.88 6.72
CA GLY A 115 -6.21 -4.26 5.61
C GLY A 115 -6.28 -2.75 5.75
N GLY A 116 -6.92 -2.13 4.76
CA GLY A 116 -7.02 -0.68 4.67
C GLY A 116 -6.70 -0.19 3.27
N GLU A 117 -7.11 1.03 2.99
CA GLU A 117 -6.76 1.75 1.77
C GLU A 117 -6.13 3.09 2.17
N LEU A 118 -5.04 3.45 1.51
CA LEU A 118 -4.45 4.79 1.59
C LEU A 118 -4.73 5.53 0.30
N PHE A 119 -4.90 6.85 0.43
CA PHE A 119 -5.00 7.76 -0.70
C PHE A 119 -3.67 8.45 -0.93
N PHE A 120 -3.46 8.96 -2.12
CA PHE A 120 -2.32 9.81 -2.42
C PHE A 120 -2.73 11.29 -2.39
N THR A 121 -1.82 12.15 -1.95
CA THR A 121 -2.03 13.60 -1.95
C THR A 121 -0.75 14.33 -2.30
N PHE A 122 -0.87 15.52 -2.87
CA PHE A 122 0.25 16.46 -3.06
C PHE A 122 0.47 17.36 -1.85
N LYS A 123 -0.42 17.28 -0.84
CA LYS A 123 -0.35 18.06 0.38
C LYS A 123 0.65 17.42 1.36
N ASN A 124 1.68 18.17 1.74
CA ASN A 124 2.64 17.73 2.74
C ASN A 124 1.94 17.61 4.12
N PRO A 125 2.03 16.45 4.80
CA PRO A 125 1.42 16.24 6.11
C PRO A 125 2.15 16.95 7.27
N ASP A 126 3.44 17.31 7.13
CA ASP A 126 4.26 17.86 8.22
C ASP A 126 4.44 19.38 8.16
N GLU A 127 4.48 19.99 6.97
CA GLU A 127 4.59 21.45 6.82
C GLU A 127 3.21 22.08 6.76
N LYS A 128 3.00 23.21 7.46
CA LYS A 128 1.76 24.01 7.53
C LYS A 128 1.26 24.53 6.16
N GLY A 129 0.92 23.63 5.23
CA GLY A 129 0.43 23.92 3.88
C GLY A 129 1.51 24.21 2.82
N LYS A 130 2.81 24.16 3.15
CA LYS A 130 3.86 24.32 2.14
C LYS A 130 4.12 22.98 1.46
N SER A 131 3.54 22.83 0.28
CA SER A 131 3.83 21.71 -0.60
C SER A 131 4.33 22.27 -1.91
N ASP A 132 5.34 21.63 -2.49
CA ASP A 132 5.93 22.02 -3.76
C ASP A 132 5.03 21.69 -4.97
N GLY A 133 3.97 20.88 -4.75
CA GLY A 133 3.07 20.42 -5.81
C GLY A 133 3.66 19.34 -6.69
N ILE A 134 4.86 18.86 -6.34
CA ILE A 134 5.63 17.86 -7.09
C ILE A 134 5.73 16.58 -6.26
N TYR A 135 6.01 16.72 -4.97
CA TYR A 135 6.16 15.59 -4.06
C TYR A 135 4.82 15.08 -3.56
N LEU A 136 4.62 13.76 -3.69
CA LEU A 136 3.41 13.08 -3.24
C LEU A 136 3.58 12.50 -1.83
N TRP A 137 2.47 12.33 -1.13
CA TRP A 137 2.39 11.79 0.23
C TRP A 137 1.19 10.85 0.35
N PHE A 138 1.18 10.05 1.42
CA PHE A 138 -0.01 9.31 1.81
C PHE A 138 -1.00 10.20 2.56
N LYS A 139 -2.27 10.17 2.16
CA LYS A 139 -3.41 10.71 2.89
C LYS A 139 -4.10 9.56 3.63
N LEU A 140 -4.09 9.65 4.96
CA LEU A 140 -4.67 8.64 5.83
C LEU A 140 -6.16 8.96 6.04
N PRO A 141 -7.06 8.00 5.78
CA PRO A 141 -8.46 8.11 6.21
C PRO A 141 -8.58 7.86 7.73
N GLU A 142 -9.70 8.28 8.33
CA GLU A 142 -9.91 8.23 9.79
C GLU A 142 -9.84 6.83 10.41
N ASN A 143 -10.07 5.79 9.61
CA ASN A 143 -10.10 4.39 10.05
C ASN A 143 -8.73 3.69 9.99
N ILE A 144 -7.66 4.40 9.61
CA ILE A 144 -6.31 3.87 9.44
C ILE A 144 -5.36 4.47 10.47
N GLY A 145 -4.60 3.59 11.13
CA GLY A 145 -3.60 3.99 12.11
C GLY A 145 -2.42 4.74 11.49
N GLN A 146 -1.73 5.55 12.29
CA GLN A 146 -0.65 6.42 11.85
C GLN A 146 0.61 5.68 11.36
N PHE A 147 0.76 4.40 11.75
CA PHE A 147 1.93 3.60 11.44
C PHE A 147 1.58 2.43 10.50
N ASP A 148 2.56 2.00 9.71
CA ASP A 148 2.49 0.79 8.90
C ASP A 148 2.54 -0.49 9.76
N SER A 149 2.44 -1.66 9.14
CA SER A 149 2.52 -2.94 9.87
C SER A 149 3.88 -3.18 10.56
N ARG A 150 4.92 -2.41 10.22
CA ARG A 150 6.27 -2.47 10.82
C ARG A 150 6.46 -1.46 11.95
N GLY A 151 5.55 -0.51 12.13
CA GLY A 151 5.66 0.54 13.14
C GLY A 151 6.41 1.79 12.66
N VAL A 152 6.44 2.03 11.35
CA VAL A 152 6.96 3.27 10.75
C VAL A 152 5.78 4.17 10.37
N GLU A 153 5.90 5.48 10.62
CA GLU A 153 4.81 6.42 10.34
C GLU A 153 4.56 6.57 8.84
N TRP A 154 3.29 6.52 8.43
CA TRP A 154 2.92 6.66 7.01
C TRP A 154 3.34 8.00 6.42
N LYS A 155 3.34 9.06 7.23
CA LYS A 155 3.76 10.41 6.80
C LYS A 155 5.28 10.54 6.56
N SER A 156 6.08 9.61 7.09
CA SER A 156 7.54 9.65 6.92
C SER A 156 8.01 9.10 5.58
N TYR A 157 7.12 8.40 4.87
CA TYR A 157 7.38 7.92 3.51
C TYR A 157 7.18 9.03 2.52
#